data_AF-A0A842VAP4-F1
#
_entry.id   AF-A0A842VAP4-F1
#
_cell.length_a   1.000
_cell.length_b   1.000
_cell.length_c   1.000
_cell.angle_alpha   90.00
_cell.angle_beta   90.00
_cell.angle_gamma   90.00
#
_symmetry.space_group_name_H-M   'P 1'
#
loop_
_entity.id
_entity.type
_entity.pdbx_description
1 polymer ?
#
loop_
_entity_poly.entity_id
_entity_poly.type
_entity_poly.pdbx_seq_one_letter_code
_entity_poly.pdbx_strand_id
1 'polypeptide(L)'
;MKLKFKIQPYQTDATMAVVNCFAGQTKGARKELIGRIGMLTDEIFSNKRIELAEGDILKNVQEMQKEQGLKTSSHLEGLNFTIEMETGTGKTYVYTKTMYELYKEYGWSKFIIMVPSVAIREGVHKSLEITADHFQEIYGKKIRFFIYNTKNKSNLVNIKSFANTSNI
;
A
#
# COMPACT_ATOMS: atom_id res chain seq x y z
N MET A 1 21.73 3.67 18.03
CA MET A 1 20.76 2.86 18.78
C MET A 1 19.81 2.19 17.78
N LYS A 2 19.70 0.86 17.75
CA LYS A 2 18.70 0.17 16.92
C LYS A 2 17.40 0.05 17.70
N LEU A 3 16.29 0.53 17.14
CA LEU A 3 14.98 0.35 17.73
C LEU A 3 14.54 -1.11 17.57
N LYS A 4 13.99 -1.70 18.63
CA LYS A 4 13.35 -3.02 18.57
C LYS A 4 11.85 -2.82 18.43
N PHE A 5 11.30 -3.25 17.30
CA PHE A 5 9.86 -3.20 17.09
C PHE A 5 9.20 -4.45 17.64
N LYS A 6 8.05 -4.26 18.30
CA LYS A 6 7.18 -5.36 18.72
C LYS A 6 5.92 -5.31 17.87
N ILE A 7 5.64 -6.42 17.18
CA ILE A 7 4.40 -6.57 16.42
C ILE A 7 3.27 -6.84 17.40
N GLN A 8 2.23 -6.01 17.38
CA GLN A 8 1.03 -6.23 18.18
C GLN A 8 -0.02 -6.98 17.34
N PRO A 9 -0.80 -7.92 17.93
CA PRO A 9 -1.82 -8.69 17.20
C PRO A 9 -2.80 -7.81 16.42
N TYR A 10 -3.37 -6.80 17.09
CA TYR A 10 -4.32 -5.87 16.47
C TYR A 10 -3.77 -5.12 15.25
N GLN A 11 -2.45 -4.93 15.15
CA GLN A 11 -1.83 -4.31 13.97
C GLN A 11 -1.86 -5.27 12.77
N THR A 12 -1.70 -6.56 13.03
CA THR A 12 -1.81 -7.60 12.01
C THR A 12 -3.27 -7.78 11.62
N ASP A 13 -4.18 -7.78 12.57
CA ASP A 13 -5.61 -7.92 12.32
C ASP A 13 -6.13 -6.76 11.45
N ALA A 14 -5.76 -5.52 11.79
CA ALA A 14 -6.10 -4.35 10.99
C ALA A 14 -5.49 -4.38 9.58
N THR A 15 -4.26 -4.87 9.43
CA THR A 15 -3.65 -5.08 8.11
C THR A 15 -4.42 -6.11 7.29
N MET A 16 -4.72 -7.27 7.88
CA MET A 16 -5.39 -8.36 7.17
C MET A 16 -6.83 -8.03 6.84
N ALA A 17 -7.52 -7.21 7.64
CA ALA A 17 -8.86 -6.71 7.32
C ALA A 17 -8.90 -6.01 5.96
N VAL A 18 -7.87 -5.24 5.60
CA VAL A 18 -7.77 -4.58 4.28
C VAL A 18 -7.45 -5.58 3.18
N VAL A 19 -6.48 -6.46 3.43
CA VAL A 19 -6.05 -7.46 2.43
C VAL A 19 -7.22 -8.35 2.05
N ASN A 20 -7.97 -8.82 3.05
CA ASN A 20 -9.09 -9.74 2.87
C ASN A 20 -10.27 -9.13 2.10
N CYS A 21 -10.44 -7.80 2.07
CA CYS A 21 -11.43 -7.17 1.19
C CYS A 21 -11.24 -7.57 -0.29
N PHE A 22 -10.02 -7.91 -0.69
CA PHE A 22 -9.66 -8.31 -2.06
C PHE A 22 -9.37 -9.81 -2.18
N ALA A 23 -9.84 -10.64 -1.25
CA ALA A 23 -9.73 -12.09 -1.36
C ALA A 23 -10.29 -12.59 -2.70
N GLY A 24 -9.53 -13.45 -3.38
CA GLY A 24 -9.83 -13.91 -4.74
C GLY A 24 -9.17 -13.10 -5.86
N GLN A 25 -8.62 -11.91 -5.59
CA GLN A 25 -7.85 -11.16 -6.57
C GLN A 25 -6.59 -11.93 -6.96
N THR A 26 -6.35 -12.06 -8.27
CA THR A 26 -5.15 -12.74 -8.76
C THR A 26 -3.91 -11.84 -8.67
N LYS A 27 -2.78 -12.45 -8.32
CA LYS A 27 -1.49 -11.77 -8.22
C LYS A 27 -0.95 -11.37 -9.59
N GLY A 28 -0.45 -10.13 -9.70
CA GLY A 28 0.26 -9.72 -10.91
C GLY A 28 0.59 -8.22 -10.95
N ALA A 29 1.18 -7.82 -12.07
CA ALA A 29 1.45 -6.43 -12.38
C ALA A 29 1.06 -6.14 -13.84
N ARG A 30 0.75 -4.88 -14.14
CA ARG A 30 0.53 -4.41 -15.50
C ARG A 30 1.81 -3.77 -16.01
N LYS A 31 2.21 -4.15 -17.22
CA LYS A 31 3.40 -3.66 -17.89
C LYS A 31 2.99 -3.07 -19.24
N GLU A 32 3.37 -1.84 -19.52
CA GLU A 32 3.10 -1.18 -20.80
C GLU A 32 4.41 -0.72 -21.43
N LEU A 33 4.56 -1.00 -22.72
CA LEU A 33 5.67 -0.51 -23.53
C LEU A 33 5.29 0.88 -24.07
N ILE A 34 6.04 1.91 -23.69
CA ILE A 34 5.78 3.30 -24.12
C ILE A 34 6.68 3.70 -25.30
N GLY A 35 7.86 3.09 -25.42
CA GLY A 35 8.80 3.47 -26.47
C GLY A 35 9.81 2.38 -26.80
N ARG A 36 10.35 2.46 -28.02
CA ARG A 36 11.50 1.67 -28.46
C ARG A 36 12.47 2.58 -29.18
N ILE A 37 13.74 2.59 -28.76
CA ILE A 37 14.83 3.26 -29.45
C ILE A 37 15.94 2.23 -29.66
N GLY A 38 16.06 1.73 -30.90
CA GLY A 38 16.96 0.61 -31.21
C GLY A 38 16.60 -0.66 -30.41
N MET A 39 17.56 -1.21 -29.67
CA MET A 39 17.34 -2.36 -28.76
C MET A 39 16.78 -1.96 -27.38
N LEU A 40 16.67 -0.67 -27.06
CA LEU A 40 16.17 -0.21 -25.75
C LEU A 40 14.64 -0.08 -25.79
N THR A 41 13.98 -0.76 -24.85
CA THR A 41 12.54 -0.65 -24.59
C THR A 41 12.29 0.22 -23.37
N ASP A 42 11.43 1.23 -23.48
CA ASP A 42 10.95 2.01 -22.34
C ASP A 42 9.62 1.44 -21.85
N GLU A 43 9.60 1.00 -20.60
CA GLU A 43 8.53 0.22 -20.00
C GLU A 43 8.05 0.89 -18.71
N ILE A 44 6.73 1.02 -18.57
CA ILE A 44 6.11 1.41 -17.31
C ILE A 44 5.42 0.22 -16.68
N PHE A 45 5.40 0.24 -15.35
CA PHE A 45 4.71 -0.72 -14.54
C PHE A 45 3.57 -0.03 -13.81
N SER A 46 2.47 -0.72 -13.59
CA SER A 46 1.36 -0.30 -12.74
C SER A 46 0.79 -1.50 -12.01
N ASN A 47 0.03 -1.23 -10.96
CA ASN A 47 -0.70 -2.29 -10.25
C ASN A 47 -1.63 -2.99 -11.24
N LYS A 48 -1.76 -4.31 -11.12
CA LYS A 48 -2.80 -5.04 -11.82
C LYS A 48 -4.17 -4.48 -11.42
N ARG A 49 -5.06 -4.29 -12.40
CA ARG A 49 -6.43 -3.83 -12.12
C ARG A 49 -7.14 -4.84 -11.23
N ILE A 50 -8.05 -4.35 -10.38
CA ILE A 50 -8.94 -5.20 -9.62
C ILE A 50 -9.89 -5.87 -10.63
N GLU A 51 -9.89 -7.19 -10.63
CA GLU A 51 -10.69 -8.04 -11.54
C GLU A 51 -11.92 -8.63 -10.84
N LEU A 52 -11.99 -8.49 -9.52
CA LEU A 52 -13.13 -8.92 -8.72
C LEU A 52 -14.39 -8.13 -9.09
N ALA A 53 -15.52 -8.82 -9.18
CA ALA A 53 -16.80 -8.17 -9.29
C ALA A 53 -17.12 -7.42 -7.99
N GLU A 54 -17.86 -6.33 -8.10
CA GLU A 54 -18.23 -5.52 -6.92
C GLU A 54 -18.96 -6.34 -5.85
N GLY A 55 -19.80 -7.31 -6.26
CA GLY A 55 -20.48 -8.23 -5.35
C GLY A 55 -19.54 -9.14 -4.56
N ASP A 56 -18.42 -9.56 -5.15
CA ASP A 56 -17.43 -10.40 -4.46
C ASP A 56 -16.67 -9.57 -3.42
N ILE A 57 -16.29 -8.34 -3.77
CA ILE A 57 -15.64 -7.41 -2.83
C ILE A 57 -16.60 -7.08 -1.68
N LEU A 58 -17.88 -6.82 -1.98
CA LEU A 58 -18.89 -6.56 -0.97
C LEU A 58 -19.04 -7.74 -0.01
N LYS A 59 -19.06 -8.97 -0.54
CA LYS A 59 -19.12 -10.19 0.27
C LYS A 59 -17.92 -10.29 1.21
N ASN A 60 -16.70 -10.08 0.70
CA ASN A 60 -15.48 -10.09 1.51
C ASN A 60 -15.53 -9.04 2.64
N VAL A 61 -15.99 -7.82 2.32
CA VAL A 61 -16.16 -6.73 3.29
C VAL A 61 -17.19 -7.09 4.36
N GLN A 62 -18.32 -7.66 3.98
CA GLN A 62 -19.37 -8.08 4.91
C GLN A 62 -18.91 -9.22 5.83
N GLU A 63 -18.13 -10.18 5.31
CA GLU A 63 -17.53 -11.25 6.11
C GLU A 63 -16.58 -10.67 7.16
N MET A 64 -15.66 -9.80 6.76
CA MET A 64 -14.76 -9.09 7.66
C MET A 64 -15.53 -8.25 8.71
N GLN A 65 -16.57 -7.51 8.29
CA GLN A 65 -17.41 -6.74 9.22
C GLN A 65 -18.08 -7.63 10.26
N LYS A 66 -18.62 -8.79 9.85
CA LYS A 66 -19.23 -9.76 10.78
C LYS A 66 -18.23 -10.30 11.79
N GLU A 67 -17.03 -10.67 11.34
CA GLU A 67 -15.96 -11.15 12.21
C GLU A 67 -15.56 -10.12 13.27
N GLN A 68 -15.60 -8.84 12.92
CA GLN A 68 -15.30 -7.73 13.83
C GLN A 68 -16.52 -7.24 14.64
N GLY A 69 -17.69 -7.86 14.47
CA GLY A 69 -18.92 -7.44 15.15
C GLY A 69 -19.46 -6.08 14.67
N LEU A 70 -19.10 -5.66 13.46
CA LEU A 70 -19.55 -4.41 12.84
C LEU A 70 -20.87 -4.60 12.08
N LYS A 71 -21.63 -3.52 11.95
CA LYS A 71 -22.80 -3.49 11.07
C LYS A 71 -22.35 -3.70 9.62
N THR A 72 -22.95 -4.67 8.94
CA THR A 72 -22.63 -4.98 7.55
C THR A 72 -23.17 -3.93 6.59
N SER A 73 -22.35 -3.52 5.62
CA SER A 73 -22.75 -2.62 4.54
C SER A 73 -23.67 -3.31 3.54
N SER A 74 -24.69 -2.62 3.02
CA SER A 74 -25.61 -3.16 2.00
C SER A 74 -25.10 -3.02 0.56
N HIS A 75 -24.22 -2.05 0.32
CA HIS A 75 -23.55 -1.78 -0.95
C HIS A 75 -22.17 -1.16 -0.68
N LEU A 76 -21.32 -1.10 -1.70
CA LEU A 76 -20.05 -0.37 -1.64
C LEU A 76 -20.25 1.07 -2.10
N GLU A 77 -19.58 2.01 -1.45
CA GLU A 77 -19.50 3.40 -1.89
C GLU A 77 -18.19 3.61 -2.68
N GLY A 78 -18.08 2.90 -3.80
CA GLY A 78 -16.82 2.71 -4.49
C GLY A 78 -15.81 1.92 -3.65
N LEU A 79 -14.54 1.99 -4.03
CA LEU A 79 -13.44 1.28 -3.34
C LEU A 79 -12.83 2.14 -2.22
N ASN A 80 -13.69 2.73 -1.40
CA ASN A 80 -13.31 3.56 -0.26
C ASN A 80 -13.52 2.75 1.03
N PHE A 81 -12.41 2.37 1.66
CA PHE A 81 -12.42 1.59 2.90
C PHE A 81 -11.88 2.42 4.05
N THR A 82 -12.54 2.31 5.22
CA THR A 82 -12.17 3.04 6.43
C THR A 82 -11.65 2.05 7.47
N ILE A 83 -10.50 2.39 8.07
CA ILE A 83 -9.98 1.70 9.25
C ILE A 83 -9.93 2.71 10.38
N GLU A 84 -10.67 2.43 11.45
CA GLU A 84 -10.65 3.25 12.65
C GLU A 84 -9.62 2.72 13.63
N MET A 85 -8.74 3.60 14.10
CA MET A 85 -7.67 3.25 15.02
C MET A 85 -7.41 4.41 15.98
N GLU A 86 -7.35 4.10 17.27
CA GLU A 86 -7.04 5.08 18.31
C GLU A 86 -5.64 5.71 18.11
N THR A 87 -5.42 6.91 18.62
CA THR A 87 -4.10 7.54 18.64
C THR A 87 -3.07 6.69 19.39
N GLY A 88 -1.81 6.72 18.97
CA GLY A 88 -0.75 5.92 19.59
C GLY A 88 -0.72 4.42 19.27
N THR A 89 -1.71 3.88 18.54
CA THR A 89 -1.77 2.43 18.18
C THR A 89 -0.91 2.04 16.97
N GLY A 90 -0.22 3.00 16.34
CA GLY A 90 0.66 2.71 15.21
C GLY A 90 -0.03 2.62 13.85
N LYS A 91 -1.03 3.49 13.59
CA LYS A 91 -1.66 3.67 12.25
C LYS A 91 -0.65 3.66 11.10
N THR A 92 0.44 4.41 11.24
CA THR A 92 1.51 4.49 10.23
C THR A 92 2.17 3.14 9.96
N TYR A 93 2.41 2.37 11.01
CA TYR A 93 2.95 1.02 10.89
C TYR A 93 1.95 0.11 10.16
N VAL A 94 0.66 0.18 10.51
CA VAL A 94 -0.40 -0.66 9.92
C VAL A 94 -0.56 -0.42 8.43
N TYR A 95 -0.70 0.83 7.96
CA TYR A 95 -0.82 1.05 6.51
C TYR A 95 0.49 0.69 5.78
N THR A 96 1.65 0.83 6.43
CA THR A 96 2.94 0.43 5.84
C THR A 96 3.02 -1.08 5.68
N LYS A 97 2.65 -1.84 6.72
CA LYS A 97 2.54 -3.30 6.67
C LYS A 97 1.50 -3.73 5.62
N THR A 98 0.39 -3.01 5.51
CA THR A 98 -0.65 -3.26 4.50
C THR A 98 -0.10 -3.15 3.08
N MET A 99 0.74 -2.16 2.77
CA MET A 99 1.41 -2.08 1.46
C MET A 99 2.29 -3.31 1.18
N TYR A 100 3.02 -3.82 2.18
CA TYR A 100 3.80 -5.05 2.03
C TYR A 100 2.91 -6.29 1.81
N GLU A 101 1.82 -6.46 2.57
CA GLU A 101 0.93 -7.61 2.42
C GLU A 101 0.16 -7.55 1.08
N LEU A 102 -0.31 -6.38 0.65
CA LEU A 102 -0.93 -6.22 -0.68
C LEU A 102 0.06 -6.52 -1.82
N TYR A 103 1.33 -6.16 -1.66
CA TYR A 103 2.38 -6.57 -2.59
C TYR A 103 2.62 -8.08 -2.58
N LYS A 104 2.67 -8.68 -1.39
CA LYS A 104 2.90 -10.11 -1.21
C LYS A 104 1.76 -10.94 -1.79
N GLU A 105 0.51 -10.59 -1.52
CA GLU A 105 -0.67 -11.33 -1.95
C GLU A 105 -1.04 -11.01 -3.41
N TYR A 106 -1.09 -9.73 -3.79
CA TYR A 106 -1.64 -9.32 -5.09
C TYR A 106 -0.63 -8.71 -6.06
N GLY A 107 0.61 -8.45 -5.62
CA GLY A 107 1.66 -7.88 -6.46
C GLY A 107 1.55 -6.37 -6.63
N TRP A 108 0.66 -5.69 -5.91
CA TRP A 108 0.52 -4.24 -5.96
C TRP A 108 1.74 -3.57 -5.32
N SER A 109 2.49 -2.81 -6.11
CA SER A 109 3.76 -2.19 -5.72
C SER A 109 3.72 -0.66 -5.70
N LYS A 110 2.62 -0.05 -6.17
CA LYS A 110 2.52 1.39 -6.33
C LYS A 110 1.44 1.95 -5.43
N PHE A 111 1.84 2.83 -4.51
CA PHE A 111 0.97 3.40 -3.50
C PHE A 111 1.21 4.90 -3.40
N ILE A 112 0.14 5.64 -3.08
CA ILE A 112 0.18 7.09 -2.83
C ILE A 112 -0.39 7.32 -1.43
N ILE A 113 0.42 7.93 -0.56
CA ILE A 113 0.00 8.30 0.79
C ILE A 113 -0.38 9.78 0.76
N MET A 114 -1.66 10.07 0.95
CA MET A 114 -2.17 11.43 1.06
C MET A 114 -2.20 11.86 2.53
N VAL A 115 -1.69 13.07 2.82
CA VAL A 115 -1.61 13.61 4.19
C VAL A 115 -2.12 15.05 4.23
N PRO A 116 -2.78 15.49 5.33
CA PRO A 116 -3.45 16.78 5.37
C PRO A 116 -2.52 17.95 5.71
N SER A 117 -1.29 17.70 6.18
CA SER A 117 -0.35 18.75 6.55
C SER A 117 1.11 18.36 6.32
N VAL A 118 1.97 19.38 6.23
CA VAL A 118 3.43 19.20 6.11
C VAL A 118 3.99 18.50 7.35
N ALA A 119 3.54 18.84 8.56
CA ALA A 119 4.02 18.20 9.78
C ALA A 119 3.72 16.69 9.79
N ILE A 120 2.52 16.29 9.37
CA ILE A 120 2.15 14.87 9.26
C ILE A 120 3.01 14.19 8.18
N ARG A 121 3.24 14.85 7.05
CA ARG A 121 4.12 14.35 5.97
C ARG A 121 5.52 14.02 6.47
N GLU A 122 6.15 14.94 7.20
CA GLU A 122 7.50 14.72 7.75
C GLU A 122 7.51 13.58 8.78
N GLY A 123 6.48 13.50 9.63
CA GLY A 123 6.32 12.38 10.57
C GLY A 123 6.16 11.02 9.89
N VAL A 124 5.39 10.97 8.80
CA VAL A 124 5.25 9.76 7.97
C VAL A 124 6.57 9.39 7.30
N HIS A 125 7.25 10.35 6.67
CA HIS A 125 8.56 10.13 6.05
C HIS A 125 9.55 9.55 7.05
N LYS A 126 9.63 10.14 8.25
CA LYS A 126 10.51 9.65 9.30
C LYS A 126 10.14 8.24 9.77
N SER A 127 8.85 7.95 9.87
CA SER A 127 8.37 6.61 10.25
C SER A 127 8.74 5.54 9.22
N LEU A 128 8.63 5.86 7.93
CA LEU A 128 9.04 4.96 6.84
C LEU A 128 10.56 4.69 6.87
N GLU A 129 11.38 5.73 7.12
CA GLU A 129 12.83 5.56 7.30
C GLU A 129 13.18 4.62 8.46
N ILE A 130 12.59 4.88 9.64
CA ILE A 130 12.95 4.16 10.87
C ILE A 130 12.47 2.70 10.80
N THR A 131 11.33 2.43 10.16
CA THR A 131 10.78 1.07 10.02
C THR A 131 11.37 0.28 8.84
N ALA A 132 12.23 0.88 8.02
CA ALA A 132 12.73 0.25 6.80
C ALA A 132 13.50 -1.05 7.05
N ASP A 133 14.42 -1.07 8.02
CA ASP A 133 15.19 -2.27 8.36
C ASP A 133 14.29 -3.37 8.96
N HIS A 134 13.35 -2.98 9.82
CA HIS A 134 12.38 -3.89 10.42
C HIS A 134 11.53 -4.61 9.36
N PHE A 135 11.00 -3.87 8.40
CA PHE A 135 10.23 -4.49 7.32
C PHE A 135 11.11 -5.26 6.32
N GLN A 136 12.38 -4.87 6.15
CA GLN A 136 13.33 -5.67 5.38
C GLN A 136 13.57 -7.04 6.03
N GLU A 137 13.69 -7.11 7.35
CA GLU A 137 13.84 -8.39 8.07
C GLU A 137 12.62 -9.29 7.90
N ILE A 138 11.41 -8.73 7.87
CA ILE A 138 10.15 -9.49 7.73
C ILE A 138 9.87 -9.90 6.27
N TYR A 139 10.01 -8.98 5.32
CA TYR A 139 9.56 -9.16 3.93
C TYR A 139 10.71 -9.31 2.93
N GLY A 140 11.96 -9.20 3.36
CA GLY A 140 13.15 -9.27 2.50
C GLY A 140 13.35 -8.06 1.58
N LYS A 141 12.54 -7.00 1.71
CA LYS A 141 12.54 -5.82 0.83
C LYS A 141 12.31 -4.53 1.62
N LYS A 142 12.83 -3.42 1.10
CA LYS A 142 12.53 -2.06 1.59
C LYS A 142 11.62 -1.36 0.58
N ILE A 143 10.55 -0.74 1.06
CA ILE A 143 9.74 0.19 0.26
C ILE A 143 10.62 1.37 -0.15
N ARG A 144 10.56 1.74 -1.43
CA ARG A 144 11.12 3.00 -1.91
C ARG A 144 10.04 4.07 -1.85
N PHE A 145 10.35 5.18 -1.19
CA PHE A 145 9.42 6.30 -1.01
C PHE A 145 10.12 7.62 -1.31
N PHE A 146 9.32 8.60 -1.71
CA PHE A 146 9.75 9.98 -1.88
C PHE A 146 8.58 10.92 -1.59
N ILE A 147 8.90 12.16 -1.22
CA ILE A 147 7.90 13.21 -1.08
C ILE A 147 7.68 13.88 -2.44
N TYR A 148 6.43 13.89 -2.91
CA TYR A 148 6.03 14.73 -4.02
C TYR A 148 5.86 16.18 -3.56
N ASN A 149 6.53 17.13 -4.23
CA ASN A 149 6.40 18.56 -3.94
C ASN A 149 6.48 19.36 -5.23
N THR A 150 5.37 19.93 -5.70
CA THR A 150 5.25 20.63 -7.00
C THR A 150 6.35 21.65 -7.32
N LYS A 151 7.01 22.24 -6.32
CA LYS A 151 8.10 23.22 -6.50
C LYS A 151 9.49 22.59 -6.71
N ASN A 152 9.63 21.28 -6.54
CA ASN A 152 10.91 20.58 -6.62
C ASN A 152 11.17 20.01 -8.02
N LYS A 153 12.29 20.43 -8.63
CA LYS A 153 12.71 19.96 -9.97
C LYS A 153 13.04 18.46 -10.01
N SER A 154 13.38 17.82 -8.89
CA SER A 154 13.69 16.38 -8.85
C SER A 154 12.45 15.48 -8.95
N ASN A 155 11.23 16.02 -8.87
CA ASN A 155 10.00 15.24 -9.00
C ASN A 155 9.89 14.47 -10.32
N LEU A 156 10.35 15.06 -11.43
CA LEU A 156 10.28 14.39 -12.73
C LEU A 156 11.07 13.09 -12.72
N VAL A 157 12.24 13.08 -12.07
CA VAL A 157 13.07 11.89 -11.91
C VAL A 157 12.38 10.88 -11.00
N ASN A 158 11.80 11.34 -9.89
CA ASN A 158 11.11 10.46 -8.94
C ASN A 158 9.85 9.83 -9.55
N ILE A 159 9.05 10.59 -10.31
CA ILE A 159 7.85 10.09 -10.99
C ILE A 159 8.24 9.09 -12.07
N LYS A 160 9.30 9.35 -12.84
CA LYS A 160 9.83 8.38 -13.81
C LYS A 160 10.29 7.10 -13.13
N SER A 161 11.05 7.22 -12.03
CA SER A 161 11.48 6.05 -11.25
C SER A 161 10.29 5.27 -10.66
N PHE A 162 9.28 5.99 -10.16
CA PHE A 162 8.02 5.43 -9.69
C PHE A 162 7.30 4.66 -10.79
N ALA A 163 7.24 5.18 -12.03
CA ALA A 163 6.58 4.52 -13.16
C ALA A 163 7.38 3.33 -13.71
N ASN A 164 8.71 3.44 -13.80
CA ASN A 164 9.55 2.48 -14.51
C ASN A 164 10.05 1.32 -13.64
N THR A 165 9.72 1.30 -12.34
CA THR A 165 10.07 0.15 -11.48
C THR A 165 8.89 -0.79 -11.22
N SER A 166 9.16 -2.10 -11.23
CA SER A 166 8.22 -3.18 -10.88
C SER A 166 8.19 -3.54 -9.40
N ASN A 167 9.30 -3.36 -8.68
CA ASN A 167 9.41 -3.56 -7.23
C ASN A 167 8.74 -2.44 -6.43
N ILE A 168 8.35 -2.79 -5.20
CA ILE A 168 7.92 -1.85 -4.16
C ILE A 168 9.09 -0.97 -3.67
#